data_AF-A0A5B9Q3Q5-F1
#
_entry.id   AF-A0A5B9Q3Q5-F1
#
_cell.length_a   1.000
_cell.length_b   1.000
_cell.length_c   1.000
_cell.angle_alpha   90.00
_cell.angle_beta   90.00
_cell.angle_gamma   90.00
#
_symmetry.space_group_name_H-M   'P 1'
#
loop_
_entity.id
_entity.type
_entity.pdbx_description
1 polymer ?
#
loop_
_entity_poly.entity_id
_entity_poly.type
_entity_poly.pdbx_seq_one_letter_code
_entity_poly.pdbx_strand_id
1 'polypeptide(L)'
;MRNGSSYCALFLVTLLVLCTGKLSSICCADSIVLESAEMGSAGQVGGTAIQASEYVGWRLTTSAPLTVEQVGGHMYAIPDQTGEVFAALVRLASLSSMPEGSPFTESELIAKATFRPNFPSDDFLTPLSATLIPGSYALVFGTGLFDATGGAGLINGVDQAYIPPTSKSSYISWRVPSSGSSADWHPIQAENMRFVIVGQEASFTADFENDGDVDSNDLTIWQGAYGTNSSGDANGDGDSDGRDFLAWQRQFTGSGGTAFSQTTIVPEPGSFVLLLGLAMAIAVRCCNNW
;
A
#
# COMPACT_ATOMS: atom_id res chain seq x y z
N MET A 1 56.95 -38.06 0.21
CA MET A 1 55.68 -38.37 0.91
C MET A 1 54.83 -37.10 0.91
N ARG A 2 53.62 -37.18 0.33
CA ARG A 2 52.47 -36.23 0.34
C ARG A 2 52.72 -34.79 -0.18
N ASN A 3 52.21 -34.47 -1.38
CA ASN A 3 50.89 -33.83 -1.69
C ASN A 3 51.06 -32.30 -1.81
N GLY A 4 50.63 -31.57 -2.84
CA GLY A 4 49.93 -31.87 -4.09
C GLY A 4 49.62 -30.56 -4.85
N SER A 5 49.66 -30.65 -6.19
CA SER A 5 48.79 -29.99 -7.20
C SER A 5 48.67 -28.45 -7.29
N SER A 6 48.45 -27.76 -8.43
CA SER A 6 48.60 -27.94 -9.89
C SER A 6 47.64 -26.93 -10.57
N TYR A 7 48.11 -26.14 -11.56
CA TYR A 7 47.36 -25.41 -12.62
C TYR A 7 46.41 -24.26 -12.17
N CYS A 8 45.99 -23.24 -12.95
CA CYS A 8 46.05 -22.93 -14.38
C CYS A 8 45.68 -21.43 -14.59
N ALA A 9 45.99 -20.89 -15.76
CA ALA A 9 45.80 -19.54 -16.28
C ALA A 9 44.53 -18.75 -15.88
N LEU A 10 44.68 -17.46 -15.60
CA LEU A 10 43.59 -16.48 -15.58
C LEU A 10 43.66 -15.62 -16.85
N PHE A 11 42.82 -15.93 -17.84
CA PHE A 11 42.57 -15.09 -19.01
C PHE A 11 41.69 -13.91 -18.59
N LEU A 12 42.20 -12.69 -18.75
CA LEU A 12 41.43 -11.45 -18.64
C LEU A 12 40.61 -11.31 -19.93
N VAL A 13 39.31 -11.60 -19.89
CA VAL A 13 38.39 -11.29 -20.99
C VAL A 13 37.85 -9.88 -20.76
N THR A 14 38.45 -8.90 -21.43
CA THR A 14 37.91 -7.54 -21.54
C THR A 14 36.77 -7.55 -22.54
N LEU A 15 35.52 -7.64 -22.07
CA LEU A 15 34.35 -7.45 -22.93
C LEU A 15 34.03 -5.95 -23.01
N LEU A 16 34.58 -5.28 -24.03
CA LEU A 16 34.24 -3.91 -24.38
C LEU A 16 32.89 -3.92 -25.12
N VAL A 17 31.78 -3.73 -24.39
CA VAL A 17 30.47 -3.47 -25.02
C VAL A 17 30.38 -1.98 -25.31
N LEU A 18 30.68 -1.60 -26.55
CA LEU A 18 30.30 -0.31 -27.12
C LEU A 18 28.77 -0.28 -27.30
N CYS A 19 28.04 0.05 -26.23
CA CYS A 19 26.63 0.39 -26.33
C CYS A 19 26.52 1.91 -26.41
N THR A 20 26.40 2.45 -27.63
CA THR A 20 25.86 3.80 -27.83
C THR A 20 24.35 3.76 -27.61
N GLY A 21 23.93 3.44 -26.39
CA GLY A 21 22.59 3.68 -25.91
C GLY A 21 22.63 4.98 -25.12
N LYS A 22 21.73 5.92 -25.43
CA LYS A 22 21.36 6.92 -24.43
C LYS A 22 21.08 6.14 -23.15
N LEU A 23 21.85 6.38 -22.09
CA LEU A 23 21.37 6.05 -20.76
C LEU A 23 20.14 6.91 -20.58
N SER A 24 18.97 6.37 -20.91
CA SER A 24 17.73 6.83 -20.33
C SER A 24 17.95 6.70 -18.84
N SER A 25 18.00 7.84 -18.13
CA SER A 25 17.86 7.82 -16.68
C SER A 25 16.68 6.91 -16.39
N ILE A 26 16.91 5.83 -15.67
CA ILE A 26 15.83 5.16 -14.95
C ILE A 26 15.39 6.25 -13.99
N CYS A 27 14.32 6.97 -14.35
CA CYS A 27 13.62 7.83 -13.42
C CYS A 27 13.11 6.85 -12.37
N CYS A 28 13.78 6.77 -11.23
CA CYS A 28 13.11 6.26 -10.04
C CYS A 28 11.87 7.14 -9.91
N ALA A 29 10.68 6.55 -9.87
CA ALA A 29 9.50 7.31 -9.50
C ALA A 29 9.80 8.00 -8.16
N ASP A 30 9.51 9.30 -8.09
CA ASP A 30 9.79 10.08 -6.89
C ASP A 30 8.83 9.61 -5.78
N SER A 31 9.39 9.22 -4.65
CA SER A 31 8.60 8.85 -3.48
C SER A 31 7.78 10.02 -2.99
N ILE A 32 6.46 9.84 -2.94
CA ILE A 32 5.54 10.76 -2.28
C ILE A 32 5.49 10.42 -0.79
N VAL A 33 5.62 11.46 0.02
CA VAL A 33 5.48 11.38 1.48
C VAL A 33 4.42 12.39 1.89
N LEU A 34 3.29 11.90 2.40
CA LEU A 34 2.22 12.72 2.96
C LEU A 34 2.34 12.72 4.47
N GLU A 35 2.45 13.91 5.07
CA GLU A 35 2.68 14.07 6.50
C GLU A 35 1.69 15.05 7.13
N SER A 36 1.19 14.72 8.32
CA SER A 36 0.32 15.62 9.07
C SER A 36 1.10 16.68 9.87
N ALA A 37 2.34 16.38 10.24
CA ALA A 37 3.20 17.23 11.05
C ALA A 37 4.69 16.89 10.81
N GLU A 38 5.57 17.83 11.12
CA GLU A 38 7.02 17.62 11.11
C GLU A 38 7.44 16.61 12.19
N MET A 39 8.56 15.92 11.96
CA MET A 39 9.14 15.03 12.96
C MET A 39 9.81 15.82 14.08
N GLY A 40 9.35 15.62 15.31
CA GLY A 40 9.92 16.22 16.51
C GLY A 40 11.05 15.40 17.12
N SER A 41 11.39 15.70 18.38
CA SER A 41 12.46 15.03 19.11
C SER A 41 12.10 13.56 19.38
N ALA A 42 12.91 12.60 18.93
CA ALA A 42 12.74 11.19 19.29
C ALA A 42 13.01 10.95 20.79
N GLY A 43 12.64 9.76 21.28
CA GLY A 43 12.89 9.32 22.66
C GLY A 43 11.82 9.75 23.67
N GLN A 44 10.67 10.23 23.20
CA GLN A 44 9.56 10.63 24.06
C GLN A 44 8.72 9.41 24.48
N VAL A 45 7.97 9.56 25.57
CA VAL A 45 7.16 8.47 26.19
C VAL A 45 5.75 8.94 26.57
N GLY A 46 5.34 10.10 26.08
CA GLY A 46 4.05 10.72 26.39
C GLY A 46 3.41 11.31 25.15
N GLY A 47 2.09 11.23 25.09
CA GLY A 47 1.31 11.77 23.98
C GLY A 47 -0.13 11.30 23.99
N THR A 48 -0.74 11.20 22.81
CA THR A 48 -2.11 10.73 22.63
C THR A 48 -2.11 9.21 22.57
N ALA A 49 -2.83 8.57 23.49
CA ALA A 49 -2.81 7.11 23.58
C ALA A 49 -3.66 6.44 22.50
N ILE A 50 -3.23 5.25 22.10
CA ILE A 50 -3.95 4.30 21.25
C ILE A 50 -4.26 3.08 22.11
N GLN A 51 -5.54 2.89 22.45
CA GLN A 51 -6.01 1.85 23.36
C GLN A 51 -7.34 1.26 22.88
N ALA A 52 -7.81 0.16 23.49
CA ALA A 52 -9.01 -0.55 23.01
C ALA A 52 -10.28 0.31 23.00
N SER A 53 -10.30 1.40 23.78
CA SER A 53 -11.39 2.37 23.85
C SER A 53 -11.09 3.70 23.17
N GLU A 54 -9.94 3.86 22.51
CA GLU A 54 -9.50 5.12 21.92
C GLU A 54 -8.64 4.87 20.68
N TYR A 55 -9.22 5.13 19.51
CA TYR A 55 -8.49 5.16 18.24
C TYR A 55 -8.19 6.60 17.88
N VAL A 56 -7.12 6.82 17.12
CA VAL A 56 -6.69 8.14 16.69
C VAL A 56 -6.51 8.12 15.18
N GLY A 57 -7.03 9.13 14.50
CA GLY A 57 -6.94 9.23 13.05
C GLY A 57 -6.54 10.61 12.56
N TRP A 58 -5.97 10.64 11.35
CA TRP A 58 -5.68 11.84 10.58
C TRP A 58 -6.41 11.78 9.26
N ARG A 59 -7.20 12.83 8.97
CA ARG A 59 -7.93 13.00 7.72
C ARG A 59 -7.13 13.82 6.73
N LEU A 60 -7.11 13.37 5.48
CA LEU A 60 -6.36 13.97 4.38
C LEU A 60 -7.11 13.83 3.05
N THR A 61 -6.59 14.51 2.02
CA THR A 61 -7.02 14.36 0.63
C THR A 61 -5.86 14.00 -0.27
N THR A 62 -6.13 13.22 -1.31
CA THR A 62 -5.24 12.99 -2.45
C THR A 62 -5.86 13.64 -3.68
N SER A 63 -5.06 14.35 -4.47
CA SER A 63 -5.49 14.96 -5.74
C SER A 63 -5.08 14.16 -6.97
N ALA A 64 -4.21 13.17 -6.78
CA ALA A 64 -3.74 12.25 -7.81
C ALA A 64 -3.77 10.82 -7.24
N PRO A 65 -3.78 9.80 -8.10
CA PRO A 65 -3.73 8.42 -7.66
C PRO A 65 -2.40 8.13 -6.93
N LEU A 66 -2.45 7.36 -5.86
CA LEU A 66 -1.30 7.05 -5.00
C LEU A 66 -1.26 5.55 -4.71
N THR A 67 -0.18 4.88 -5.08
CA THR A 67 0.16 3.56 -4.55
C THR A 67 0.84 3.73 -3.21
N VAL A 68 0.16 3.35 -2.14
CA VAL A 68 0.70 3.35 -0.78
C VAL A 68 1.56 2.11 -0.57
N GLU A 69 2.73 2.32 0.01
CA GLU A 69 3.70 1.27 0.33
C GLU A 69 3.89 1.13 1.84
N GLN A 70 3.88 2.24 2.57
CA GLN A 70 4.07 2.28 4.01
C GLN A 70 3.20 3.34 4.68
N VAL A 71 2.86 3.10 5.94
CA VAL A 71 2.19 4.08 6.80
C VAL A 71 2.86 4.11 8.16
N GLY A 72 2.70 5.20 8.89
CA GLY A 72 3.28 5.31 10.22
C GLY A 72 3.22 6.71 10.79
N GLY A 73 4.22 7.10 11.55
CA GLY A 73 4.20 8.34 12.33
C GLY A 73 5.22 8.37 13.47
N HIS A 74 5.19 9.46 14.24
CA HIS A 74 6.01 9.55 15.45
C HIS A 74 5.26 8.93 16.62
N MET A 75 5.68 7.73 17.00
CA MET A 75 4.92 6.89 17.93
C MET A 75 5.83 6.10 18.85
N TYR A 76 5.27 5.61 19.95
CA TYR A 76 5.92 4.71 20.89
C TYR A 76 5.01 3.55 21.26
N ALA A 77 5.60 2.39 21.51
CA ALA A 77 4.87 1.27 22.11
C ALA A 77 4.70 1.48 23.62
N ILE A 78 3.58 1.03 24.17
CA ILE A 78 3.36 0.97 25.61
C ILE A 78 4.06 -0.31 26.13
N PRO A 79 5.13 -0.22 26.97
CA PRO A 79 6.00 -1.38 27.25
C PRO A 79 5.30 -2.60 27.87
N ASP A 80 4.29 -2.38 28.70
CA ASP A 80 3.49 -3.41 29.37
C ASP A 80 2.38 -4.00 28.48
N GLN A 81 2.14 -3.43 27.30
CA GLN A 81 1.19 -3.93 26.32
C GLN A 81 1.95 -4.54 25.13
N THR A 82 2.22 -5.84 25.20
CA THR A 82 3.15 -6.54 24.28
C THR A 82 2.57 -6.90 22.92
N GLY A 83 1.25 -6.74 22.72
CA GLY A 83 0.60 -6.99 21.44
C GLY A 83 0.88 -5.89 20.40
N GLU A 84 0.25 -6.03 19.25
CA GLU A 84 0.31 -5.05 18.15
C GLU A 84 -0.84 -4.04 18.23
N VAL A 85 -0.65 -2.89 17.60
CA VAL A 85 -1.71 -1.95 17.20
C VAL A 85 -1.98 -2.15 15.70
N PHE A 86 -3.07 -1.58 15.18
CA PHE A 86 -3.36 -1.61 13.75
C PHE A 86 -3.24 -0.21 13.12
N ALA A 87 -2.93 -0.19 11.83
CA ALA A 87 -3.20 0.90 10.90
C ALA A 87 -4.37 0.52 10.00
N ALA A 88 -5.25 1.47 9.70
CA ALA A 88 -6.30 1.33 8.72
C ALA A 88 -6.36 2.57 7.83
N LEU A 89 -6.31 2.36 6.52
CA LEU A 89 -6.67 3.39 5.54
C LEU A 89 -8.16 3.26 5.23
N VAL A 90 -8.87 4.37 5.44
CA VAL A 90 -10.33 4.42 5.34
C VAL A 90 -10.73 5.52 4.37
N ARG A 91 -11.59 5.21 3.39
CA ARG A 91 -12.15 6.20 2.48
C ARG A 91 -13.24 7.00 3.19
N LEU A 92 -13.30 8.31 2.91
CA LEU A 92 -14.30 9.21 3.46
C LEU A 92 -15.14 9.81 2.33
N ALA A 93 -16.41 10.08 2.61
CA ALA A 93 -17.29 10.81 1.69
C ALA A 93 -16.80 12.25 1.40
N SER A 94 -16.15 12.89 2.38
CA SER A 94 -15.50 14.20 2.24
C SER A 94 -14.44 14.38 3.32
N LEU A 95 -13.53 15.36 3.17
CA LEU A 95 -12.52 15.66 4.19
C LEU A 95 -13.13 16.03 5.56
N SER A 96 -14.35 16.60 5.56
CA SER A 96 -15.09 16.93 6.78
C SER A 96 -15.89 15.76 7.36
N SER A 97 -16.06 14.66 6.62
CA SER A 97 -16.79 13.47 7.08
C SER A 97 -15.97 12.67 8.10
N MET A 98 -16.67 11.94 8.96
CA MET A 98 -16.08 10.89 9.80
C MET A 98 -16.25 9.54 9.10
N PRO A 99 -15.43 8.52 9.44
CA PRO A 99 -15.72 7.15 9.04
C PRO A 99 -17.12 6.72 9.49
N GLU A 100 -17.81 5.94 8.66
CA GLU A 100 -19.12 5.38 8.96
C GLU A 100 -19.01 4.09 9.77
N GLY A 101 -20.01 3.77 10.59
CA GLY A 101 -20.02 2.53 11.38
C GLY A 101 -19.32 2.62 12.73
N SER A 102 -18.96 1.46 13.30
CA SER A 102 -18.46 1.33 14.67
C SER A 102 -17.30 0.32 14.74
N PRO A 103 -16.06 0.72 14.39
CA PRO A 103 -15.61 2.08 14.03
C PRO A 103 -15.61 2.40 12.53
N PHE A 104 -15.60 1.41 11.63
CA PHE A 104 -15.59 1.60 10.18
C PHE A 104 -16.43 0.52 9.50
N THR A 105 -17.00 0.83 8.33
CA THR A 105 -17.66 -0.17 7.48
C THR A 105 -16.63 -0.95 6.64
N GLU A 106 -16.99 -2.16 6.18
CA GLU A 106 -16.12 -2.93 5.27
C GLU A 106 -15.91 -2.21 3.93
N SER A 107 -16.89 -1.43 3.48
CA SER A 107 -16.83 -0.68 2.22
C SER A 107 -15.89 0.54 2.26
N GLU A 108 -15.64 1.11 3.44
CA GLU A 108 -14.71 2.23 3.58
C GLU A 108 -13.28 1.77 3.85
N LEU A 109 -13.08 0.57 4.40
CA LEU A 109 -11.76 0.03 4.71
C LEU A 109 -11.01 -0.34 3.43
N ILE A 110 -10.01 0.45 3.06
CA ILE A 110 -9.19 0.24 1.87
C ILE A 110 -8.09 -0.79 2.15
N ALA A 111 -7.37 -0.61 3.26
CA ALA A 111 -6.28 -1.49 3.65
C ALA A 111 -6.02 -1.40 5.14
N LYS A 112 -5.38 -2.43 5.68
CA LYS A 112 -4.98 -2.52 7.08
C LYS A 112 -3.66 -3.25 7.25
N ALA A 113 -2.97 -2.95 8.34
CA ALA A 113 -1.79 -3.67 8.79
C ALA A 113 -1.78 -3.69 10.33
N THR A 114 -1.18 -4.71 10.92
CA THR A 114 -0.85 -4.72 12.35
C THR A 114 0.65 -4.57 12.53
N PHE A 115 1.06 -3.90 13.60
CA PHE A 115 2.46 -3.61 13.88
C PHE A 115 2.66 -3.27 15.35
N ARG A 116 3.91 -3.28 15.79
CA ARG A 116 4.32 -2.77 17.10
C ARG A 116 5.41 -1.71 16.93
N PRO A 117 5.16 -0.45 17.34
CA PRO A 117 6.18 0.59 17.23
C PRO A 117 7.33 0.37 18.22
N ASN A 118 8.42 1.12 18.05
CA ASN A 118 9.57 1.05 18.95
C ASN A 118 9.26 1.75 20.30
N PHE A 119 10.10 1.51 21.29
CA PHE A 119 10.08 2.25 22.55
C PHE A 119 11.52 2.59 22.96
N PRO A 120 11.83 3.85 23.32
CA PRO A 120 10.95 5.02 23.34
C PRO A 120 10.57 5.50 21.91
N SER A 121 9.87 6.63 21.78
CA SER A 121 9.33 7.06 20.48
C SER A 121 10.39 7.31 19.41
N ASP A 122 10.05 7.02 18.17
CA ASP A 122 10.82 7.37 16.98
C ASP A 122 9.90 7.58 15.77
N ASP A 123 10.50 7.93 14.63
CA ASP A 123 9.79 7.92 13.36
C ASP A 123 9.63 6.47 12.89
N PHE A 124 8.43 5.94 13.00
CA PHE A 124 8.12 4.54 12.72
C PHE A 124 7.31 4.41 11.44
N LEU A 125 7.67 3.46 10.58
CA LEU A 125 6.92 3.08 9.37
C LEU A 125 6.69 1.57 9.34
N THR A 126 5.51 1.15 8.90
CA THR A 126 5.16 -0.23 8.63
C THR A 126 4.65 -0.40 7.20
N PRO A 127 4.91 -1.53 6.53
CA PRO A 127 4.32 -1.82 5.23
C PRO A 127 2.79 -1.83 5.26
N LEU A 128 2.16 -1.23 4.26
CA LEU A 128 0.73 -1.29 4.01
C LEU A 128 0.50 -1.01 2.52
N SER A 129 -0.01 -2.00 1.79
CA SER A 129 -0.22 -1.88 0.33
C SER A 129 -1.65 -1.48 0.02
N ALA A 130 -1.83 -0.36 -0.68
CA ALA A 130 -3.12 0.12 -1.14
C ALA A 130 -2.97 0.99 -2.38
N THR A 131 -4.06 1.17 -3.14
CA THR A 131 -4.15 2.20 -4.17
C THR A 131 -5.24 3.18 -3.76
N LEU A 132 -4.88 4.45 -3.62
CA LEU A 132 -5.81 5.54 -3.38
C LEU A 132 -6.06 6.26 -4.69
N ILE A 133 -7.32 6.41 -5.08
CA ILE A 133 -7.72 7.32 -6.16
C ILE A 133 -7.88 8.75 -5.58
N PRO A 134 -8.03 9.80 -6.39
CA PRO A 134 -8.33 11.13 -5.88
C PRO A 134 -9.55 11.11 -4.94
N GLY A 135 -9.42 11.73 -3.77
CA GLY A 135 -10.48 11.67 -2.77
C GLY A 135 -10.07 12.06 -1.37
N SER A 136 -10.94 11.78 -0.41
CA SER A 136 -10.75 12.03 1.01
C SER A 136 -10.56 10.72 1.78
N TYR A 137 -9.62 10.70 2.71
CA TYR A 137 -9.21 9.50 3.45
C TYR A 137 -8.94 9.81 4.92
N ALA A 138 -8.93 8.78 5.75
CA ALA A 138 -8.37 8.80 7.08
C ALA A 138 -7.33 7.68 7.23
N LEU A 139 -6.15 8.01 7.76
CA LEU A 139 -5.24 7.02 8.34
C LEU A 139 -5.55 6.92 9.83
N VAL A 140 -5.99 5.74 10.27
CA VAL A 140 -6.42 5.47 11.65
C VAL A 140 -5.48 4.48 12.30
N PHE A 141 -5.05 4.78 13.53
CA PHE A 141 -4.39 3.84 14.41
C PHE A 141 -5.29 3.44 15.58
N GLY A 142 -5.31 2.14 15.88
CA GLY A 142 -6.19 1.58 16.91
C GLY A 142 -5.68 0.24 17.46
N THR A 143 -6.46 -0.37 18.34
CA THR A 143 -6.22 -1.74 18.86
C THR A 143 -7.55 -2.42 19.22
N GLY A 144 -7.57 -3.73 19.45
CA GLY A 144 -8.78 -4.50 19.70
C GLY A 144 -9.56 -4.91 18.45
N LEU A 145 -9.09 -4.54 17.26
CA LEU A 145 -9.56 -5.03 15.96
C LEU A 145 -8.40 -5.64 15.19
N PHE A 146 -8.73 -6.48 14.19
CA PHE A 146 -7.73 -7.10 13.31
C PHE A 146 -6.64 -7.87 14.08
N ASP A 147 -7.03 -8.51 15.19
CA ASP A 147 -6.14 -9.24 16.10
C ASP A 147 -5.09 -8.37 16.83
N ALA A 148 -5.15 -7.04 16.70
CA ALA A 148 -4.36 -6.11 17.49
C ALA A 148 -4.80 -6.16 18.96
N THR A 149 -3.83 -6.35 19.86
CA THR A 149 -4.05 -6.56 21.30
C THR A 149 -3.10 -5.73 22.18
N GLY A 150 -2.23 -4.93 21.57
CA GLY A 150 -1.28 -4.06 22.26
C GLY A 150 -1.82 -2.65 22.45
N GLY A 151 -0.88 -1.73 22.69
CA GLY A 151 -1.15 -0.31 22.74
C GLY A 151 0.08 0.52 22.41
N ALA A 152 -0.18 1.75 22.00
CA ALA A 152 0.83 2.69 21.56
C ALA A 152 0.42 4.11 21.97
N GLY A 153 1.26 5.08 21.66
CA GLY A 153 0.89 6.48 21.69
C GLY A 153 1.54 7.25 20.55
N LEU A 154 0.85 8.29 20.10
CA LEU A 154 1.36 9.28 19.14
C LEU A 154 1.92 10.48 19.89
N ILE A 155 3.11 10.91 19.51
CA ILE A 155 3.68 12.16 20.02
C ILE A 155 2.87 13.33 19.48
N ASN A 156 2.57 14.29 20.35
CA ASN A 156 1.80 15.51 20.07
C ASN A 156 2.49 16.75 20.67
N GLY A 157 3.83 16.73 20.70
CA GLY A 157 4.67 17.78 21.27
C GLY A 157 4.59 19.10 20.50
N VAL A 158 4.99 20.19 21.16
CA VAL A 158 5.05 21.53 20.55
C VAL A 158 6.19 21.67 19.52
N ASP A 159 7.14 20.73 19.53
CA ASP A 159 8.24 20.62 18.57
C ASP A 159 7.85 19.86 17.29
N GLN A 160 6.57 19.53 17.11
CA GLN A 160 6.01 18.96 15.88
C GLN A 160 5.01 19.92 15.24
N ALA A 161 5.49 20.87 14.45
CA ALA A 161 4.60 21.78 13.73
C ALA A 161 3.73 20.99 12.74
N TYR A 162 2.41 21.23 12.72
CA TYR A 162 1.55 20.63 11.70
C TYR A 162 1.92 21.15 10.30
N ILE A 163 1.78 20.29 9.29
CA ILE A 163 2.10 20.62 7.90
C ILE A 163 0.79 20.96 7.17
N PRO A 164 0.60 22.19 6.65
CA PRO A 164 -0.56 22.55 5.87
C PRO A 164 -0.77 21.59 4.67
N PRO A 165 -2.01 21.23 4.31
CA PRO A 165 -3.28 21.79 4.80
C PRO A 165 -3.78 21.17 6.12
N THR A 166 -3.00 20.29 6.77
CA THR A 166 -3.39 19.74 8.07
C THR A 166 -3.62 20.86 9.07
N SER A 167 -4.67 20.69 9.88
CA SER A 167 -5.00 21.57 10.99
C SER A 167 -5.54 20.75 12.16
N LYS A 168 -5.85 21.40 13.28
CA LYS A 168 -6.49 20.74 14.43
C LYS A 168 -7.70 19.89 14.03
N SER A 169 -8.55 20.38 13.13
CA SER A 169 -9.75 19.64 12.71
C SER A 169 -9.46 18.42 11.84
N SER A 170 -8.24 18.23 11.35
CA SER A 170 -7.84 17.03 10.61
C SER A 170 -7.76 15.81 11.50
N TYR A 171 -7.53 15.98 12.81
CA TYR A 171 -7.40 14.87 13.75
C TYR A 171 -8.75 14.46 14.34
N ILE A 172 -8.96 13.15 14.40
CA ILE A 172 -10.20 12.53 14.85
C ILE A 172 -9.89 11.41 15.84
N SER A 173 -10.87 11.06 16.67
CA SER A 173 -10.79 9.94 17.58
C SER A 173 -12.08 9.15 17.63
N TRP A 174 -11.98 7.83 17.72
CA TRP A 174 -13.11 6.96 18.05
C TRP A 174 -13.02 6.60 19.52
N ARG A 175 -14.03 7.00 20.30
CA ARG A 175 -14.06 6.77 21.75
C ARG A 175 -15.47 6.86 22.30
N VAL A 176 -15.64 6.46 23.56
CA VAL A 176 -16.89 6.71 24.29
C VAL A 176 -16.93 8.18 24.76
N PRO A 177 -17.89 9.00 24.30
CA PRO A 177 -17.91 10.44 24.59
C PRO A 177 -18.34 10.76 26.02
N SER A 178 -19.18 9.91 26.61
CA SER A 178 -19.66 10.03 27.98
C SER A 178 -20.03 8.68 28.56
N SER A 179 -19.94 8.55 29.88
CA SER A 179 -20.31 7.32 30.59
C SER A 179 -21.74 6.88 30.21
N GLY A 180 -21.87 5.65 29.73
CA GLY A 180 -23.16 5.06 29.32
C GLY A 180 -23.54 5.28 27.85
N SER A 181 -22.70 5.96 27.07
CA SER A 181 -22.85 6.09 25.62
C SER A 181 -22.10 4.99 24.87
N SER A 182 -22.54 4.71 23.63
CA SER A 182 -21.73 3.95 22.67
C SER A 182 -20.56 4.78 22.18
N ALA A 183 -19.48 4.13 21.73
CA ALA A 183 -18.37 4.81 21.11
C ALA A 183 -18.73 5.33 19.71
N ASP A 184 -18.22 6.51 19.37
CA ASP A 184 -18.43 7.19 18.11
C ASP A 184 -17.22 8.08 17.77
N TRP A 185 -17.21 8.59 16.54
CA TRP A 185 -16.15 9.46 16.03
C TRP A 185 -16.36 10.92 16.41
N HIS A 186 -15.31 11.57 16.92
CA HIS A 186 -15.29 13.01 17.19
C HIS A 186 -13.98 13.64 16.76
N PRO A 187 -13.95 14.97 16.56
CA PRO A 187 -12.69 15.70 16.57
C PRO A 187 -11.97 15.52 17.91
N ILE A 188 -10.67 15.28 17.87
CA ILE A 188 -9.83 15.23 19.08
C ILE A 188 -9.25 16.62 19.38
N GLN A 189 -8.98 16.90 20.66
CA GLN A 189 -8.33 18.15 21.07
C GLN A 189 -6.81 18.14 20.92
N ALA A 190 -6.21 16.96 20.78
CA ALA A 190 -4.80 16.80 20.49
C ALA A 190 -4.48 17.35 19.10
N GLU A 191 -3.31 17.97 19.00
CA GLU A 191 -2.77 18.59 17.79
C GLU A 191 -1.37 18.04 17.55
N ASN A 192 -0.69 18.47 16.48
CA ASN A 192 0.73 18.20 16.28
C ASN A 192 1.10 16.70 16.26
N MET A 193 0.14 15.82 15.97
CA MET A 193 0.41 14.40 15.83
C MET A 193 0.93 14.15 14.43
N ARG A 194 2.05 13.42 14.32
CA ARG A 194 2.63 13.05 13.04
C ARG A 194 2.13 11.68 12.59
N PHE A 195 1.43 11.69 11.47
CA PHE A 195 0.99 10.57 10.66
C PHE A 195 1.72 10.67 9.33
N VAL A 196 2.07 9.52 8.76
CA VAL A 196 2.81 9.42 7.51
C VAL A 196 2.18 8.40 6.60
N ILE A 197 2.08 8.74 5.32
CA ILE A 197 1.82 7.80 4.24
C ILE A 197 2.97 7.95 3.23
N VAL A 198 3.66 6.86 2.94
CA VAL A 198 4.72 6.80 1.93
C VAL A 198 4.22 5.98 0.76
N GLY A 199 4.41 6.49 -0.46
CA GLY A 199 3.96 5.85 -1.67
C GLY A 199 4.56 6.47 -2.93
N GLN A 200 3.93 6.17 -4.06
CA GLN A 200 4.31 6.64 -5.39
C GLN A 200 3.06 7.10 -6.13
N GLU A 201 3.17 8.09 -7.01
CA GLU A 201 2.07 8.40 -7.92
C GLU A 201 1.73 7.16 -8.75
N ALA A 202 0.44 6.87 -8.83
CA ALA A 202 -0.08 5.84 -9.71
C ALA A 202 -0.63 6.50 -10.98
N SER A 203 -0.45 5.81 -12.10
CA SER A 203 -1.06 6.19 -13.39
C SER A 203 -1.79 4.98 -13.94
N PHE A 204 -3.00 5.20 -14.45
CA PHE A 204 -3.77 4.16 -15.12
C PHE A 204 -3.78 4.45 -16.62
N THR A 205 -3.52 3.42 -17.41
CA THR A 205 -3.55 3.55 -18.87
C THR A 205 -4.96 3.46 -19.43
N ALA A 206 -5.89 2.93 -18.64
CA ALA A 206 -7.32 2.86 -18.95
C ALA A 206 -8.15 3.96 -18.27
N ASP A 207 -7.50 5.00 -17.72
CA ASP A 207 -8.13 6.25 -17.28
C ASP A 207 -8.20 7.19 -18.51
N PHE A 208 -9.29 7.10 -19.26
CA PHE A 208 -9.47 7.76 -20.55
C PHE A 208 -9.99 9.20 -20.41
N GLU A 209 -10.69 9.54 -19.32
CA GLU A 209 -11.10 10.91 -18.98
C GLU A 209 -10.05 11.69 -18.18
N ASN A 210 -9.01 11.03 -17.68
CA ASN A 210 -7.93 11.58 -16.87
C ASN A 210 -8.41 12.19 -15.54
N ASP A 211 -9.35 11.54 -14.86
CA ASP A 211 -9.83 11.95 -13.53
C ASP A 211 -9.18 11.20 -12.37
N GLY A 212 -8.28 10.26 -12.66
CA GLY A 212 -7.47 9.55 -11.68
C GLY A 212 -8.13 8.29 -11.13
N ASP A 213 -9.20 7.81 -11.74
CA ASP A 213 -9.76 6.50 -11.52
C ASP A 213 -9.93 5.70 -12.82
N VAL A 214 -10.26 4.42 -12.68
CA VAL A 214 -10.68 3.57 -13.79
C VAL A 214 -12.03 3.00 -13.41
N ASP A 215 -13.11 3.56 -13.96
CA ASP A 215 -14.47 3.25 -13.57
C ASP A 215 -15.44 3.06 -14.77
N SER A 216 -16.74 3.20 -14.53
CA SER A 216 -17.77 3.07 -15.57
C SER A 216 -17.77 4.18 -16.63
N ASN A 217 -17.23 5.35 -16.31
CA ASN A 217 -17.09 6.46 -17.24
C ASN A 217 -16.03 6.12 -18.29
N ASP A 218 -14.84 5.66 -17.88
CA ASP A 218 -13.82 5.11 -18.77
C ASP A 218 -14.34 3.98 -19.64
N LEU A 219 -15.12 3.07 -19.04
CA LEU A 219 -15.72 1.96 -19.77
C LEU A 219 -16.64 2.46 -20.89
N THR A 220 -17.38 3.56 -20.64
CA THR A 220 -18.24 4.19 -21.64
C THR A 220 -17.42 4.77 -22.79
N ILE A 221 -16.26 5.35 -22.50
CA ILE A 221 -15.32 5.84 -23.53
C ILE A 221 -14.80 4.67 -24.38
N TRP A 222 -14.30 3.61 -23.75
CA TRP A 222 -13.83 2.41 -24.45
C TRP A 222 -14.93 1.79 -25.33
N GLN A 223 -16.17 1.68 -24.83
CA GLN A 223 -17.30 1.15 -25.59
C GLN A 223 -17.62 1.97 -26.84
N GLY A 224 -17.48 3.29 -26.78
CA GLY A 224 -17.65 4.17 -27.94
C GLY A 224 -16.51 4.07 -28.96
N ALA A 225 -15.30 3.75 -28.50
CA ALA A 225 -14.10 3.64 -29.32
C ALA A 225 -13.90 2.25 -29.95
N TYR A 226 -14.52 1.20 -29.38
CA TYR A 226 -14.31 -0.19 -29.78
C TYR A 226 -14.49 -0.42 -31.29
N GLY A 227 -13.39 -0.77 -31.97
CA GLY A 227 -13.36 -0.98 -33.41
C GLY A 227 -13.64 0.25 -34.28
N THR A 228 -13.69 1.47 -33.71
CA THR A 228 -13.97 2.72 -34.43
C THR A 228 -12.79 3.68 -34.45
N ASN A 229 -12.07 3.84 -33.33
CA ASN A 229 -10.92 4.74 -33.19
C ASN A 229 -10.03 4.30 -32.01
N SER A 230 -9.01 5.10 -31.67
CA SER A 230 -8.03 4.81 -30.60
C SER A 230 -8.30 5.58 -29.30
N SER A 231 -9.50 6.12 -29.07
CA SER A 231 -9.81 6.84 -27.84
C SER A 231 -9.92 5.95 -26.60
N GLY A 232 -10.05 4.63 -26.78
CA GLY A 232 -10.01 3.63 -25.73
C GLY A 232 -8.76 2.73 -25.81
N ASP A 233 -7.66 3.24 -26.36
CA ASP A 233 -6.40 2.51 -26.53
C ASP A 233 -5.55 2.56 -25.25
N ALA A 234 -5.80 1.63 -24.33
CA ALA A 234 -5.09 1.55 -23.05
C ALA A 234 -3.72 0.87 -23.17
N ASN A 235 -3.43 0.20 -24.28
CA ASN A 235 -2.18 -0.52 -24.48
C ASN A 235 -1.20 0.16 -25.47
N GLY A 236 -1.65 1.23 -26.12
CA GLY A 236 -0.88 2.12 -26.98
C GLY A 236 -0.58 1.54 -28.36
N ASP A 237 -1.40 0.62 -28.88
CA ASP A 237 -1.18 -0.02 -30.18
C ASP A 237 -1.99 0.58 -31.34
N GLY A 238 -2.77 1.62 -31.07
CA GLY A 238 -3.42 2.47 -32.06
C GLY A 238 -4.85 2.05 -32.43
N ASP A 239 -5.42 1.08 -31.74
CA ASP A 239 -6.84 0.70 -31.82
C ASP A 239 -7.46 0.51 -30.43
N SER A 240 -8.79 0.40 -30.38
CA SER A 240 -9.51 0.08 -29.14
C SER A 240 -10.17 -1.28 -29.32
N ASP A 241 -9.66 -2.29 -28.64
CA ASP A 241 -10.09 -3.67 -28.77
C ASP A 241 -10.20 -4.40 -27.41
N GLY A 242 -10.28 -5.74 -27.45
CA GLY A 242 -10.39 -6.55 -26.23
C GLY A 242 -9.15 -6.53 -25.33
N ARG A 243 -7.98 -6.15 -25.83
CA ARG A 243 -6.74 -6.01 -25.05
C ARG A 243 -6.81 -4.76 -24.17
N ASP A 244 -7.43 -3.68 -24.66
CA ASP A 244 -7.66 -2.48 -23.87
C ASP A 244 -8.73 -2.69 -22.80
N PHE A 245 -9.77 -3.45 -23.14
CA PHE A 245 -10.77 -3.85 -22.14
C PHE A 245 -10.14 -4.67 -21.02
N LEU A 246 -9.19 -5.54 -21.33
CA LEU A 246 -8.45 -6.29 -20.33
C LEU A 246 -7.57 -5.38 -19.45
N ALA A 247 -7.01 -4.29 -20.02
CA ALA A 247 -6.31 -3.28 -19.23
C ALA A 247 -7.27 -2.56 -18.27
N TRP A 248 -8.44 -2.12 -18.75
CA TRP A 248 -9.51 -1.54 -17.93
C TRP A 248 -9.92 -2.48 -16.78
N GLN A 249 -10.17 -3.76 -17.07
CA GLN A 249 -10.54 -4.75 -16.05
C GLN A 249 -9.49 -4.92 -14.95
N ARG A 250 -8.20 -4.84 -15.30
CA ARG A 250 -7.09 -4.97 -14.34
C ARG A 250 -6.85 -3.71 -13.53
N GLN A 251 -7.18 -2.54 -14.09
CA GLN A 251 -6.95 -1.25 -13.47
C GLN A 251 -8.20 -0.71 -12.77
N PHE A 252 -9.37 -1.33 -12.93
CA PHE A 252 -10.63 -0.90 -12.33
C PHE A 252 -10.50 -0.57 -10.83
N THR A 253 -10.87 0.66 -10.46
CA THR A 253 -10.65 1.23 -9.12
C THR A 253 -11.92 1.43 -8.30
N GLY A 254 -13.09 1.00 -8.80
CA GLY A 254 -14.42 1.29 -8.25
C GLY A 254 -14.59 1.06 -6.73
N SER A 255 -15.71 1.53 -6.16
CA SER A 255 -16.01 1.62 -4.71
C SER A 255 -15.31 0.60 -3.81
N GLY A 256 -14.09 0.94 -3.36
CA GLY A 256 -13.29 0.12 -2.47
C GLY A 256 -12.20 -0.69 -3.15
N GLY A 257 -11.53 -0.14 -4.17
CA GLY A 257 -10.19 -0.50 -4.68
C GLY A 257 -9.53 -1.69 -3.99
N THR A 258 -10.06 -2.89 -4.26
CA THR A 258 -9.39 -4.12 -3.89
C THR A 258 -8.42 -4.34 -5.01
N ALA A 259 -7.18 -3.88 -4.82
CA ALA A 259 -6.09 -4.35 -5.66
C ALA A 259 -6.18 -5.87 -5.67
N PHE A 260 -6.50 -6.46 -6.82
CA PHE A 260 -6.35 -7.90 -6.98
C PHE A 260 -4.87 -8.18 -6.73
N SER A 261 -4.58 -8.71 -5.54
CA SER A 261 -3.24 -9.17 -5.20
C SER A 261 -2.93 -10.37 -6.09
N GLN A 262 -2.45 -10.11 -7.30
CA GLN A 262 -1.95 -11.13 -8.22
C GLN A 262 -0.52 -11.48 -7.82
N THR A 263 -0.38 -12.23 -6.73
CA THR A 263 0.70 -13.21 -6.56
C THR A 263 0.20 -14.37 -5.71
N THR A 264 -0.77 -15.14 -6.20
CA THR A 264 -0.70 -16.56 -5.86
C THR A 264 0.50 -17.09 -6.63
N ILE A 265 1.59 -17.35 -5.90
CA ILE A 265 2.68 -18.16 -6.41
C ILE A 265 2.03 -19.49 -6.76
N VAL A 266 1.65 -19.66 -8.01
CA VAL A 266 1.20 -20.95 -8.53
C VAL A 266 2.44 -21.83 -8.39
N PRO A 267 2.42 -22.86 -7.52
CA PRO A 267 3.53 -23.78 -7.48
C PRO A 267 3.59 -24.39 -8.87
N GLU A 268 4.67 -24.11 -9.62
CA GLU A 268 4.90 -24.81 -10.88
C GLU A 268 4.81 -26.31 -10.55
N PRO A 269 3.93 -27.09 -11.20
CA PRO A 269 3.95 -28.53 -11.02
C PRO A 269 5.34 -28.97 -11.44
N GLY A 270 6.17 -29.33 -10.45
CA GLY A 270 7.62 -29.39 -10.60
C GLY A 270 7.97 -30.08 -11.91
N SER A 271 8.60 -29.36 -12.84
CA SER A 271 8.84 -29.83 -14.21
C SER A 271 9.57 -31.19 -14.24
N PHE A 272 10.26 -31.52 -13.15
CA PHE A 272 10.82 -32.83 -12.85
C PHE A 272 9.81 -34.00 -12.81
N VAL A 273 8.58 -33.80 -12.32
CA VAL A 273 7.52 -34.83 -12.28
C VAL A 273 7.01 -35.15 -13.69
N LEU A 274 6.87 -34.13 -14.55
CA LEU A 274 6.50 -34.32 -15.96
C LEU A 274 7.61 -35.01 -16.76
N LEU A 275 8.87 -34.64 -16.52
CA LEU A 275 10.03 -35.29 -17.14
C LEU A 275 10.20 -36.74 -16.71
N LEU A 276 10.03 -37.06 -15.42
CA LEU A 276 10.08 -38.44 -14.91
C LEU A 276 8.89 -39.27 -15.40
N GLY A 277 7.69 -38.68 -15.49
CA GLY A 277 6.51 -39.33 -16.06
C GLY A 277 6.69 -39.68 -17.53
N LEU A 278 7.24 -38.77 -18.33
CA LEU A 278 7.53 -39.01 -19.75
C LEU A 278 8.62 -40.06 -19.95
N ALA A 279 9.67 -40.03 -19.12
CA ALA A 279 10.75 -41.02 -19.16
C ALA A 279 10.26 -42.44 -18.80
N MET A 280 9.39 -42.59 -17.80
CA MET A 280 8.78 -43.89 -17.48
C MET A 280 7.85 -44.39 -18.57
N ALA A 281 7.03 -43.51 -19.17
CA ALA A 281 6.14 -43.90 -20.28
C ALA A 281 6.91 -44.40 -21.51
N ILE A 282 8.06 -43.79 -21.81
CA ILE A 282 8.96 -44.22 -22.90
C ILE A 282 9.62 -45.56 -22.54
N ALA A 283 10.09 -45.74 -21.29
CA ALA A 283 10.72 -46.97 -20.84
C ALA A 283 9.77 -48.19 -20.87
N VAL A 284 8.52 -48.01 -20.44
CA VAL A 284 7.48 -49.08 -20.51
C VAL A 284 7.17 -49.47 -21.94
N ARG A 285 7.17 -48.51 -22.89
CA ARG A 285 7.02 -48.80 -24.32
C ARG A 285 8.19 -49.58 -24.92
N CYS A 286 9.41 -49.37 -24.43
CA CYS A 286 10.58 -50.12 -24.88
C CYS A 286 10.61 -51.56 -24.35
N CYS A 287 10.06 -51.82 -23.15
CA CYS A 287 10.01 -53.18 -22.58
C CYS A 287 8.90 -54.07 -23.16
N ASN A 288 7.79 -53.50 -23.64
CA ASN A 288 6.68 -54.29 -24.22
C ASN A 288 6.89 -54.70 -25.70
N ASN A 289 8.02 -54.33 -26.30
CA ASN A 289 8.36 -54.64 -27.70
C ASN A 289 9.49 -55.69 -27.83
N TRP A 290 9.69 -56.53 -26.82
CA TRP A 290 10.56 -57.72 -26.84
C TRP A 290 9.76 -58.96 -26.45
#